data_AF-A0A7C6KRK3-F1
#
_entry.id   AF-A0A7C6KRK3-F1
#
_cell.length_a   1.000
_cell.length_b   1.000
_cell.length_c   1.000
_cell.angle_alpha   90.00
_cell.angle_beta   90.00
_cell.angle_gamma   90.00
#
_symmetry.space_group_name_H-M   'P 1'
#
loop_
_entity.id
_entity.type
_entity.pdbx_description
1 polymer ?
#
loop_
_entity_poly.entity_id
_entity_poly.type
_entity_poly.pdbx_seq_one_letter_code
_entity_poly.pdbx_strand_id
1 'polypeptide(L)'
;MKRRIFWAVLIILITLTGYSNSQSIMQEVNDTLNREKVERSEVFHYELIEEGILVFYNSGEKLSVGIVRNTKGGLKWYPISVTDLHPSGNL
;
A
#
# COMPACT_ATOMS: atom_id res chain seq x y z
N MET A 1 -22.42 -35.08 4.84
CA MET A 1 -21.04 -34.86 4.35
C MET A 1 -20.92 -33.79 3.26
N LYS A 2 -21.74 -33.81 2.19
CA LYS A 2 -21.61 -32.87 1.04
C LYS A 2 -21.70 -31.38 1.38
N ARG A 3 -22.55 -30.98 2.34
CA ARG A 3 -22.70 -29.58 2.78
C ARG A 3 -21.45 -28.99 3.46
N ARG A 4 -20.66 -29.79 4.18
CA ARG A 4 -19.46 -29.31 4.89
C ARG A 4 -18.29 -29.04 3.93
N ILE A 5 -18.20 -29.81 2.85
CA ILE A 5 -17.20 -29.63 1.79
C ILE A 5 -17.50 -28.35 0.98
N PHE A 6 -18.78 -28.08 0.72
CA PHE A 6 -19.19 -26.86 0.00
C PHE A 6 -18.75 -25.57 0.70
N TRP A 7 -18.92 -25.50 2.03
CA TRP A 7 -18.48 -24.32 2.80
C TRP A 7 -16.96 -24.15 2.83
N ALA A 8 -16.19 -25.24 2.90
CA ALA A 8 -14.73 -25.17 2.86
C ALA A 8 -14.22 -24.65 1.50
N VAL A 9 -14.82 -25.12 0.40
CA VAL A 9 -14.48 -24.64 -0.95
C VAL A 9 -14.85 -23.16 -1.12
N LEU A 10 -15.99 -22.73 -0.58
CA LEU A 10 -16.42 -21.33 -0.64
C LEU A 10 -15.47 -20.40 0.11
N ILE A 11 -15.02 -20.79 1.31
CA ILE A 11 -14.05 -20.01 2.10
C ILE A 11 -12.72 -19.90 1.36
N ILE A 12 -12.21 -21.00 0.79
CA ILE A 12 -10.98 -21.00 0.00
C ILE A 12 -11.10 -20.04 -1.21
N LEU A 13 -12.25 -20.06 -1.89
CA LEU A 13 -12.50 -19.18 -3.03
C LEU A 13 -12.48 -17.69 -2.63
N ILE A 14 -13.10 -17.34 -1.49
CA ILE A 14 -13.13 -15.97 -0.97
C ILE A 14 -11.74 -15.50 -0.54
N THR A 15 -10.93 -16.36 0.09
CA THR A 15 -9.56 -15.99 0.49
C THR A 15 -8.63 -15.82 -0.69
N LEU A 16 -8.84 -16.56 -1.78
CA LEU A 16 -8.03 -16.46 -3.00
C LEU A 16 -8.24 -15.14 -3.73
N THR A 17 -9.49 -14.64 -3.81
CA THR A 17 -9.79 -13.36 -4.49
C THR A 17 -9.30 -12.14 -3.72
N GLY A 18 -9.34 -12.19 -2.38
CA GLY A 18 -8.77 -11.14 -1.54
C GLY A 18 -7.25 -11.02 -1.73
N TYR A 19 -6.55 -12.16 -1.76
CA TYR A 19 -5.10 -12.20 -1.95
C TYR A 19 -4.66 -11.74 -3.34
N SER A 20 -5.40 -12.11 -4.39
CA SER A 20 -5.06 -11.66 -5.76
C SER A 20 -5.19 -10.13 -5.91
N ASN A 21 -6.21 -9.53 -5.31
CA ASN A 21 -6.44 -8.08 -5.38
C ASN A 21 -5.38 -7.29 -4.59
N SER A 22 -4.94 -7.80 -3.44
CA SER A 22 -3.88 -7.12 -2.68
C SER A 22 -2.55 -7.13 -3.46
N GLN A 23 -2.24 -8.23 -4.13
CA GLN A 23 -1.03 -8.34 -4.95
C GLN A 23 -1.04 -7.37 -6.13
N SER A 24 -2.18 -7.20 -6.81
CA SER A 24 -2.26 -6.26 -7.94
C SER A 24 -2.08 -4.81 -7.49
N ILE A 25 -2.69 -4.41 -6.37
CA ILE A 25 -2.53 -3.06 -5.82
C ILE A 25 -1.08 -2.81 -5.40
N MET A 26 -0.44 -3.77 -4.74
CA MET A 26 0.96 -3.66 -4.33
C MET A 26 1.91 -3.59 -5.54
N GLN A 27 1.61 -4.32 -6.61
CA GLN A 27 2.34 -4.24 -7.87
C GLN A 27 2.21 -2.84 -8.49
N GLU A 28 1.01 -2.29 -8.59
CA GLU A 28 0.77 -0.95 -9.13
C GLU A 28 1.46 0.16 -8.33
N VAL A 29 1.49 0.03 -7.00
CA VAL A 29 2.24 0.92 -6.12
C VAL A 29 3.74 0.80 -6.40
N ASN A 30 4.28 -0.41 -6.47
CA ASN A 30 5.70 -0.63 -6.78
C ASN A 30 6.10 -0.08 -8.16
N ASP A 31 5.26 -0.28 -9.17
CA ASP A 31 5.45 0.25 -10.51
C ASP A 31 5.45 1.78 -10.50
N THR A 32 4.59 2.40 -9.70
CA THR A 32 4.54 3.85 -9.53
C THR A 32 5.82 4.38 -8.88
N LEU A 33 6.28 3.76 -7.79
CA LEU A 33 7.51 4.15 -7.13
C LEU A 33 8.75 3.94 -8.03
N ASN A 34 8.77 2.89 -8.85
CA ASN A 34 9.83 2.63 -9.83
C ASN A 34 9.82 3.66 -10.97
N ARG A 35 8.63 3.98 -11.51
CA ARG A 35 8.43 5.00 -12.54
C ARG A 35 8.90 6.37 -12.06
N GLU A 36 8.67 6.69 -10.79
CA GLU A 36 9.10 7.95 -10.17
C GLU A 36 10.51 7.91 -9.58
N LYS A 37 11.25 6.81 -9.79
CA LYS A 37 12.64 6.63 -9.35
C LYS A 37 12.84 6.89 -7.85
N VAL A 38 11.88 6.46 -7.03
CA VAL A 38 11.97 6.59 -5.57
C VAL A 38 13.09 5.69 -5.06
N GLU A 39 14.14 6.30 -4.51
CA GLU A 39 15.25 5.59 -3.88
C GLU A 39 14.77 4.86 -2.62
N ARG A 40 14.64 3.54 -2.73
CA ARG A 40 14.23 2.67 -1.64
C ARG A 40 14.94 1.33 -1.70
N SER A 41 15.46 0.88 -0.57
CA SER A 41 16.07 -0.45 -0.43
C SER A 41 15.05 -1.50 -0.02
N GLU A 42 14.08 -1.12 0.81
CA GLU A 42 13.05 -2.02 1.34
C GLU A 42 11.75 -1.25 1.59
N VAL A 43 10.61 -1.92 1.43
CA VAL A 43 9.31 -1.40 1.86
C VAL A 43 8.81 -2.24 3.04
N PHE A 44 8.57 -1.58 4.17
CA PHE A 44 8.19 -2.23 5.43
C PHE A 44 6.68 -2.39 5.58
N HIS A 45 5.92 -1.39 5.15
CA HIS A 45 4.47 -1.35 5.39
C HIS A 45 3.74 -0.54 4.33
N TYR A 46 2.51 -0.97 4.03
CA TYR A 46 1.55 -0.26 3.20
C TYR A 46 0.28 -0.06 4.02
N GLU A 47 -0.19 1.17 4.12
CA GLU A 47 -1.41 1.50 4.84
C GLU A 47 -2.38 2.24 3.91
N LEU A 48 -3.59 1.72 3.76
CA LEU A 48 -4.63 2.39 3.00
C LEU A 48 -5.28 3.46 3.89
N ILE A 49 -5.25 4.71 3.43
CA ILE A 49 -5.91 5.85 4.05
C ILE A 49 -6.89 6.50 3.06
N GLU A 50 -7.71 7.45 3.53
CA GLU A 50 -8.69 8.14 2.68
C GLU A 50 -8.06 8.79 1.44
N GLU A 51 -6.85 9.34 1.58
CA GLU A 51 -6.18 10.06 0.52
C GLU A 51 -5.37 9.17 -0.44
N GLY A 52 -5.18 7.87 -0.15
CA GLY A 52 -4.34 6.97 -0.94
C GLY A 52 -3.66 5.88 -0.10
N ILE A 53 -2.52 5.40 -0.58
CA ILE A 53 -1.75 4.34 0.10
C ILE A 53 -0.47 4.95 0.64
N LEU A 54 -0.34 5.01 1.96
CA LEU A 54 0.91 5.32 2.64
C LEU A 54 1.89 4.17 2.46
N VAL A 55 3.13 4.51 2.15
CA VAL A 55 4.22 3.56 1.95
C VAL A 55 5.33 3.94 2.93
N PHE A 56 5.65 3.02 3.84
CA PHE A 56 6.76 3.14 4.77
C PHE A 56 7.93 2.33 4.22
N TYR A 57 9.05 2.99 3.95
CA TYR A 57 10.17 2.40 3.24
C TYR A 57 11.50 2.87 3.79
N ASN A 58 12.56 2.10 3.55
CA ASN A 58 13.90 2.54 3.86
C ASN A 58 14.50 3.29 2.67
N SER A 59 15.00 4.49 2.91
CA SER A 59 15.83 5.25 1.97
C SER A 59 17.21 5.43 2.60
N GLY A 60 18.14 4.54 2.23
CA GLY A 60 19.47 4.46 2.85
C GLY A 60 19.42 3.89 4.28
N GLU A 61 19.68 4.76 5.27
CA GLU A 61 19.65 4.44 6.71
C GLU A 61 18.47 5.09 7.44
N LYS A 62 17.50 5.62 6.69
CA LYS A 62 16.37 6.38 7.25
C LYS A 62 15.04 5.74 6.87
N LEU A 63 14.20 5.52 7.88
CA LEU A 63 12.79 5.26 7.67
C LEU A 63 12.16 6.51 7.04
N SER A 64 11.60 6.32 5.86
CA SER A 64 10.96 7.34 5.04
C SER A 64 9.50 6.96 4.79
N VAL A 65 8.69 7.95 4.49
CA VAL A 65 7.26 7.79 4.24
C VAL A 65 6.84 8.64 3.07
N GLY A 66 5.87 8.15 2.32
CA GLY A 66 5.17 8.95 1.32
C GLY A 66 3.88 8.26 0.94
N ILE A 67 3.12 8.89 0.05
CA ILE A 67 1.80 8.43 -0.34
C ILE A 67 1.70 8.26 -1.84
N VAL A 68 1.12 7.14 -2.25
CA VAL A 68 0.64 6.95 -3.62
C VAL A 68 -0.82 7.32 -3.68
N ARG A 69 -1.16 8.32 -4.51
CA ARG A 69 -2.53 8.80 -4.71
C ARG A 69 -3.00 8.54 -6.14
N ASN A 70 -4.29 8.25 -6.29
CA ASN A 70 -4.90 8.21 -7.61
C ASN A 70 -5.22 9.64 -8.07
N THR A 71 -4.70 10.02 -9.22
CA THR A 71 -4.95 11.33 -9.85
C THR A 71 -5.66 11.15 -11.18
N LYS A 72 -6.14 12.24 -11.81
CA LYS A 72 -6.78 12.17 -13.14
C LYS A 72 -5.89 11.51 -14.22
N GLY A 73 -4.57 11.42 -14.00
CA GLY A 73 -3.61 10.78 -14.91
C GLY A 73 -3.06 9.44 -14.40
N GLY A 74 -3.72 8.81 -13.42
CA GLY A 74 -3.27 7.58 -12.77
C GLY A 74 -2.55 7.80 -11.44
N LEU A 75 -1.91 6.74 -10.94
CA LEU A 75 -1.21 6.75 -9.66
C LEU A 75 0.04 7.64 -9.71
N LYS A 76 0.22 8.47 -8.69
CA LYS A 76 1.38 9.34 -8.49
C LYS A 76 1.94 9.22 -7.08
N TRP A 77 3.24 9.39 -6.95
CA TRP A 77 3.95 9.39 -5.68
C TRP A 77 4.13 10.80 -5.14
N TYR A 78 4.00 10.93 -3.82
CA TYR A 78 4.21 12.16 -3.08
C TYR A 78 5.04 11.84 -1.83
N PRO A 79 6.28 12.36 -1.70
CA PRO A 79 7.04 12.20 -0.47
C PRO A 79 6.34 12.95 0.67
N ILE A 80 6.34 12.37 1.87
CA ILE A 80 5.80 13.00 3.07
C ILE A 80 6.98 13.30 3.99
N SER A 81 7.09 14.55 4.44
CA SER A 81 8.03 14.87 5.51
C SER A 81 7.46 14.41 6.84
N VAL A 82 8.31 13.92 7.74
CA VAL A 82 7.89 13.54 9.10
C VAL A 82 7.28 14.73 9.86
N THR A 83 7.62 15.97 9.49
CA THR A 83 6.98 17.19 10.00
C THR A 83 5.51 17.31 9.61
N ASP A 84 5.10 16.73 8.48
CA ASP A 84 3.73 16.77 7.98
C ASP A 84 2.83 15.72 8.66
N LEU A 85 3.45 14.77 9.37
CA LEU A 85 2.77 13.76 10.19
C LEU A 85 2.55 14.22 11.64
N HIS A 86 3.06 15.39 12.03
CA HIS A 86 2.74 15.98 13.32
C HIS A 86 1.31 16.54 13.21
N PRO A 87 0.30 16.01 13.93
CA PRO A 87 -0.91 16.77 14.13
C PRO A 87 -0.46 18.07 14.81
N SER A 88 -0.84 19.20 14.25
CA SER A 88 -0.70 20.51 14.90
C SER A 88 -1.45 20.48 16.23
N GLY A 89 -0.81 19.93 17.26
CA GLY A 89 -1.24 19.99 18.64
C GLY A 89 -0.95 21.39 19.12
N ASN A 90 -1.97 22.24 19.06
CA ASN A 90 -2.02 23.43 19.88
C ASN A 90 -1.92 22.99 21.34
N LEU A 91 -0.77 23.23 21.96
CA LEU A 91 -0.63 23.40 23.41
C LEU A 91 -0.51 24.88 23.71
#